data_AF-A0A833W7K1-F1
#
_entry.id   AF-A0A833W7K1-F1
#
_cell.length_a   1.000
_cell.length_b   1.000
_cell.length_c   1.000
_cell.angle_alpha   90.00
_cell.angle_beta   90.00
_cell.angle_gamma   90.00
#
_symmetry.space_group_name_H-M   'P 1'
#
loop_
_entity.id
_entity.type
_entity.pdbx_description
1 polymer ?
#
loop_
_entity_poly.entity_id
_entity_poly.type
_entity_poly.pdbx_seq_one_letter_code
_entity_poly.pdbx_strand_id
1 'polypeptide(L)'
;MTTSPEPEATPTKRAARSSLLTLVVISALPVIVALFVTVWASPYWLLQWRNVSLSTNVTTQSPADDVLLDKYASDLVKIAYHPLLVSAAGEEVQCPDFQPVDEELTHVELALDREEQLRDQDRVFIMLNGQNEGIYLPWIYHPSEDACLLELAQTAALGLGADPDRVANGLKLFSIDGLPIMTTEELHLHRIAHVLLDGQLWVWPGVKVAYVREVDGCTVTTRSLHPKVFTVEGFFSQEEADAIIAEGVDHLSRSPVDSSETEDGYHADRTSYTAFLDDSHFTRDFRVRSSRLARLPSPSYTENMQLVRYETGQFYRNHEDYFESKEFVPNIALSANQFEAWIEWASSKIEELCRKHGDNIVPAVFQPGGAMFFPTFKAQQRFKMHC
;
A
#
# COMPACT_ATOMS: atom_id res chain seq x y z
N MET A 1 65.30 -52.51 -30.95
CA MET A 1 66.65 -52.69 -30.38
C MET A 1 66.87 -51.59 -29.35
N THR A 2 67.07 -52.04 -28.12
CA THR A 2 67.46 -51.33 -26.90
C THR A 2 68.62 -50.37 -27.08
N THR A 3 68.60 -49.23 -26.38
CA THR A 3 69.76 -48.70 -25.63
C THR A 3 69.27 -47.63 -24.65
N SER A 4 69.41 -47.93 -23.35
CA SER A 4 69.41 -46.94 -22.26
C SER A 4 70.61 -46.00 -22.38
N PRO A 5 70.57 -44.86 -21.67
CA PRO A 5 71.54 -44.73 -20.59
C PRO A 5 70.95 -44.19 -19.26
N GLU A 6 71.67 -44.56 -18.20
CA GLU A 6 71.53 -44.28 -16.77
C GLU A 6 72.18 -42.90 -16.40
N PRO A 7 72.26 -42.44 -15.12
CA PRO A 7 71.50 -41.30 -14.65
C PRO A 7 72.33 -40.09 -14.12
N GLU A 8 71.61 -38.97 -14.03
CA GLU A 8 71.64 -37.85 -13.06
C GLU A 8 72.94 -37.43 -12.33
N ALA A 9 73.29 -36.14 -12.46
CA ALA A 9 74.16 -35.40 -11.54
C ALA A 9 73.40 -34.19 -10.96
N THR A 10 73.30 -34.16 -9.63
CA THR A 10 72.65 -33.12 -8.82
C THR A 10 73.56 -31.89 -8.63
N PRO A 11 73.03 -30.65 -8.60
CA PRO A 11 73.71 -29.54 -7.97
C PRO A 11 73.14 -29.24 -6.57
N THR A 12 74.10 -29.22 -5.65
CA THR A 12 74.13 -28.78 -4.25
C THR A 12 73.24 -27.58 -3.87
N LYS A 13 72.41 -27.79 -2.85
CA LYS A 13 71.73 -26.72 -2.08
C LYS A 13 72.74 -25.89 -1.30
N ARG A 14 72.77 -24.57 -1.51
CA ARG A 14 73.40 -23.60 -0.61
C ARG A 14 72.35 -23.13 0.40
N ALA A 15 72.60 -23.41 1.69
CA ALA A 15 71.74 -22.99 2.78
C ALA A 15 71.79 -21.47 2.98
N ALA A 16 70.65 -20.78 2.82
CA ALA A 16 70.48 -19.41 3.27
C ALA A 16 70.10 -19.42 4.76
N ARG A 17 70.97 -18.84 5.61
CA ARG A 17 70.67 -18.55 7.01
C ARG A 17 69.54 -17.50 7.06
N SER A 18 68.32 -17.97 7.29
CA SER A 18 67.17 -17.13 7.64
C SER A 18 67.37 -16.59 9.06
N SER A 19 67.55 -15.28 9.20
CA SER A 19 67.56 -14.62 10.50
C SER A 19 66.15 -14.58 11.07
N LEU A 20 65.96 -15.15 12.25
CA LEU A 20 64.68 -15.15 12.99
C LEU A 20 64.06 -13.74 13.18
N LEU A 21 64.85 -12.66 13.03
CA LEU A 21 64.34 -11.29 13.11
C LEU A 21 63.40 -10.90 11.95
N THR A 22 63.56 -11.49 10.76
CA THR A 22 62.78 -11.08 9.58
C THR A 22 61.37 -11.68 9.59
N LEU A 23 61.17 -12.82 10.28
CA LEU A 23 59.86 -13.47 10.34
C LEU A 23 58.90 -12.81 11.34
N VAL A 24 59.42 -12.25 12.44
CA VAL A 24 58.62 -11.57 13.48
C VAL A 24 58.14 -10.20 13.01
N VAL A 25 58.94 -9.50 12.20
CA VAL A 25 58.55 -8.20 11.63
C VAL A 25 57.47 -8.35 10.56
N ILE A 26 57.51 -9.44 9.78
CA ILE A 26 56.52 -9.71 8.71
C ILE A 26 55.19 -10.22 9.28
N SER A 27 55.17 -10.91 10.43
CA SER A 27 53.94 -11.39 11.07
C SER A 27 53.24 -10.35 11.96
N ALA A 28 53.95 -9.32 12.43
CA ALA A 28 53.36 -8.23 13.21
C ALA A 28 52.75 -7.10 12.34
N LEU A 29 53.21 -6.96 11.10
CA LEU A 29 52.74 -5.95 10.15
C LEU A 29 51.22 -6.00 9.87
N PRO A 30 50.59 -7.16 9.65
CA PRO A 30 49.14 -7.26 9.44
C PRO A 30 48.34 -6.85 10.69
N VAL A 31 48.84 -7.17 11.88
CA VAL A 31 48.19 -6.86 13.17
C VAL A 31 48.31 -5.38 13.49
N ILE A 32 49.47 -4.76 13.21
CA ILE A 32 49.68 -3.32 13.38
C ILE A 32 48.84 -2.54 12.36
N VAL A 33 48.72 -3.01 11.11
CA VAL A 33 47.84 -2.42 10.09
C VAL A 33 46.38 -2.59 10.48
N ALA A 34 45.96 -3.74 11.01
CA ALA A 34 44.59 -3.96 11.49
C ALA A 34 44.24 -3.06 12.69
N LEU A 35 45.17 -2.87 13.63
CA LEU A 35 44.99 -1.94 14.77
C LEU A 35 45.02 -0.47 14.34
N PHE A 36 45.81 -0.10 13.33
CA PHE A 36 45.76 1.24 12.76
C PHE A 36 44.44 1.47 12.03
N VAL A 37 43.93 0.50 11.27
CA VAL A 37 42.64 0.62 10.58
C VAL A 37 41.48 0.69 11.58
N THR A 38 41.49 -0.03 12.71
CA THR A 38 40.42 0.10 13.71
C THR A 38 40.46 1.41 14.50
N VAL A 39 41.64 2.02 14.68
CA VAL A 39 41.81 3.33 15.34
C VAL A 39 41.55 4.50 14.38
N TRP A 40 41.83 4.35 13.08
CA TRP A 40 41.64 5.41 12.06
C TRP A 40 40.31 5.30 11.28
N ALA A 41 39.77 4.09 11.14
CA ALA A 41 38.41 3.83 10.63
C ALA A 41 37.40 3.62 11.77
N SER A 42 37.76 4.03 13.00
CA SER A 42 36.74 4.37 13.99
C SER A 42 35.86 5.46 13.38
N PRO A 43 34.56 5.23 13.21
CA PRO A 43 33.76 6.16 12.46
C PRO A 43 33.61 7.44 13.25
N TYR A 44 34.15 8.53 12.72
CA TYR A 44 33.92 9.89 13.22
C TYR A 44 32.41 10.23 13.33
N TRP A 45 31.51 9.46 12.68
CA TRP A 45 30.06 9.58 12.84
C TRP A 45 29.55 9.16 14.23
N LEU A 46 30.16 8.19 14.92
CA LEU A 46 29.75 7.78 16.28
C LEU A 46 30.09 8.85 17.34
N LEU A 47 31.10 9.69 17.10
CA LEU A 47 31.47 10.79 18.00
C LEU A 47 30.75 12.10 17.69
N GLN A 48 30.22 12.28 16.47
CA GLN A 48 29.39 13.44 16.13
C GLN A 48 27.99 13.38 16.77
N TRP A 49 27.45 12.19 17.03
CA TRP A 49 26.11 12.05 17.63
C TRP A 49 26.05 12.46 19.11
N ARG A 50 27.20 12.56 19.79
CA ARG A 50 27.24 12.92 21.21
C ARG A 50 27.35 14.42 21.50
N ASN A 51 27.57 15.24 20.46
CA ASN A 51 27.77 16.69 20.60
C ASN A 51 26.87 17.56 19.70
N VAL A 52 25.81 16.99 19.12
CA VAL A 52 24.71 17.83 18.61
C VAL A 52 23.94 18.32 19.82
N SER A 53 24.43 19.44 20.37
CA SER A 53 23.65 20.29 21.26
C SER A 53 22.36 20.64 20.52
N LEU A 54 21.22 20.19 21.04
CA LEU A 54 19.88 20.61 20.65
C LEU A 54 19.78 22.13 20.79
N SER A 55 20.12 22.85 19.74
CA SER A 55 19.84 24.27 19.63
C SER A 55 19.43 24.57 18.21
N THR A 56 18.17 24.30 17.90
CA THR A 56 17.41 25.04 16.88
C THR A 56 15.92 24.81 17.09
N ASN A 57 15.21 25.93 17.20
CA ASN A 57 13.76 26.05 17.27
C ASN A 57 13.11 25.45 16.02
N VAL A 58 12.75 24.17 16.07
CA VAL A 58 11.65 23.62 15.28
C VAL A 58 10.50 23.45 16.26
N THR A 59 9.46 24.25 16.07
CA THR A 59 8.23 24.14 16.85
C THR A 59 7.45 22.91 16.36
N THR A 60 7.96 21.72 16.66
CA THR A 60 7.18 20.48 16.76
C THR A 60 7.16 20.06 18.22
N GLN A 61 6.69 20.97 19.07
CA GLN A 61 6.16 20.55 20.37
C GLN A 61 4.80 19.90 20.09
N SER A 62 4.78 18.58 19.86
CA SER A 62 3.72 17.82 20.51
C SER A 62 3.97 18.04 22.00
N PRO A 63 3.00 18.57 22.77
CA PRO A 63 3.21 18.80 24.19
C PRO A 63 3.67 17.47 24.80
N ALA A 64 4.62 17.52 25.73
CA ALA A 64 5.19 16.34 26.39
C ALA A 64 4.16 15.48 27.17
N ASP A 65 2.88 15.83 27.08
CA ASP A 65 1.71 15.18 27.66
C ASP A 65 0.73 14.63 26.59
N ASP A 66 1.07 14.65 25.29
CA ASP A 66 0.20 14.11 24.25
C ASP A 66 0.26 12.57 24.28
N VAL A 67 -0.68 11.99 25.02
CA VAL A 67 -0.82 10.55 25.16
C VAL A 67 -1.16 9.96 23.80
N LEU A 68 -0.33 9.03 23.32
CA LEU A 68 -0.64 8.26 22.12
C LEU A 68 -1.95 7.52 22.32
N LEU A 69 -3.02 8.03 21.71
CA LEU A 69 -4.34 7.41 21.78
C LEU A 69 -4.30 6.03 21.12
N ASP A 70 -5.14 5.13 21.64
CA ASP A 70 -5.45 3.89 20.93
C ASP A 70 -5.89 4.21 19.49
N LYS A 71 -5.42 3.41 18.52
CA LYS A 71 -5.67 3.69 17.10
C LYS A 71 -7.16 3.75 16.77
N TYR A 72 -8.02 3.00 17.45
CA TYR A 72 -9.47 3.00 17.27
C TYR A 72 -10.17 4.22 17.90
N ALA A 73 -9.50 4.91 18.82
CA ALA A 73 -9.93 6.20 19.35
C ALA A 73 -9.40 7.39 18.54
N SER A 74 -8.58 7.14 17.51
CA SER A 74 -7.97 8.16 16.63
C SER A 74 -8.59 8.15 15.22
N ASP A 75 -8.15 9.08 14.36
CA ASP A 75 -8.56 9.12 12.95
C ASP A 75 -7.82 8.09 12.08
N LEU A 76 -6.84 7.37 12.62
CA LEU A 76 -5.96 6.45 11.87
C LEU A 76 -6.71 5.30 11.20
N VAL A 77 -7.82 4.85 11.79
CA VAL A 77 -8.64 3.75 11.27
C VAL A 77 -9.96 4.21 10.65
N LYS A 78 -10.22 5.52 10.62
CA LYS A 78 -11.45 6.04 10.03
C LYS A 78 -11.36 5.93 8.52
N ILE A 79 -12.36 5.26 7.96
CA ILE A 79 -12.51 5.11 6.51
C ILE A 79 -13.35 6.27 6.00
N ALA A 80 -12.76 7.11 5.15
CA ALA A 80 -13.47 8.09 4.36
C ALA A 80 -14.44 7.36 3.44
N TYR A 81 -15.73 7.50 3.74
CA TYR A 81 -16.78 6.92 2.94
C TYR A 81 -17.11 7.84 1.76
N HIS A 82 -16.98 7.31 0.55
CA HIS A 82 -17.46 7.96 -0.67
C HIS A 82 -18.70 7.22 -1.16
N PRO A 83 -19.89 7.86 -1.13
CA PRO A 83 -21.12 7.21 -1.55
C PRO A 83 -21.07 6.80 -3.02
N LEU A 84 -21.84 5.78 -3.37
CA LEU A 84 -22.12 5.48 -4.77
C LEU A 84 -23.04 6.56 -5.33
N LEU A 85 -22.95 6.80 -6.63
CA LEU A 85 -23.90 7.63 -7.35
C LEU A 85 -25.29 6.99 -7.28
N VAL A 86 -26.31 7.82 -7.08
CA VAL A 86 -27.69 7.39 -6.89
C VAL A 86 -28.53 7.91 -8.05
N SER A 87 -29.49 7.09 -8.51
CA SER A 87 -30.46 7.52 -9.51
C SER A 87 -31.47 8.52 -8.92
N ALA A 88 -32.21 9.22 -9.78
CA ALA A 88 -33.36 10.01 -9.37
C ALA A 88 -34.43 9.09 -8.76
N ALA A 89 -34.45 8.95 -7.44
CA ALA A 89 -35.49 8.22 -6.74
C ALA A 89 -36.74 9.09 -6.63
N GLY A 90 -37.68 8.96 -7.57
CA GLY A 90 -39.04 9.51 -7.44
C GLY A 90 -39.28 10.92 -7.98
N GLU A 91 -38.32 11.54 -8.66
CA GLU A 91 -38.54 12.75 -9.46
C GLU A 91 -38.35 12.41 -10.96
N GLU A 92 -39.22 12.96 -11.81
CA GLU A 92 -39.15 12.87 -13.28
C GLU A 92 -37.93 13.62 -13.86
N VAL A 93 -36.73 13.37 -13.34
CA VAL A 93 -35.51 13.92 -13.91
C VAL A 93 -35.17 13.07 -15.14
N GLN A 94 -35.49 13.61 -16.31
CA GLN A 94 -35.15 12.97 -17.57
C GLN A 94 -33.75 13.42 -17.99
N CYS A 95 -32.78 12.53 -17.83
CA CYS A 95 -31.40 12.81 -18.19
C CYS A 95 -31.21 12.90 -19.71
N PRO A 96 -30.22 13.69 -20.18
CA PRO A 96 -29.84 13.74 -21.59
C PRO A 96 -29.38 12.37 -22.10
N ASP A 97 -29.53 12.15 -23.40
CA ASP A 97 -28.92 10.99 -24.07
C ASP A 97 -27.40 11.22 -24.21
N PHE A 98 -26.62 10.51 -23.41
CA PHE A 98 -25.16 10.64 -23.36
C PHE A 98 -24.47 9.82 -24.46
N GLN A 99 -24.66 10.18 -25.73
CA GLN A 99 -23.93 9.53 -26.82
C GLN A 99 -22.47 10.01 -26.89
N PRO A 100 -21.47 9.11 -26.99
CA PRO A 100 -20.08 9.48 -27.24
C PRO A 100 -19.94 10.38 -28.46
N VAL A 101 -19.17 11.46 -28.30
CA VAL A 101 -18.97 12.43 -29.38
C VAL A 101 -17.98 11.92 -30.43
N ASP A 102 -17.01 11.11 -30.00
CA ASP A 102 -15.96 10.53 -30.85
C ASP A 102 -16.10 9.00 -30.88
N GLU A 103 -15.81 8.39 -32.03
CA GLU A 103 -15.85 6.93 -32.22
C GLU A 103 -14.63 6.22 -31.64
N GLU A 104 -13.50 6.93 -31.48
CA GLU A 104 -12.23 6.39 -30.97
C GLU A 104 -11.89 6.96 -29.59
N LEU A 105 -11.11 6.20 -28.82
CA LEU A 105 -10.62 6.65 -27.53
C LEU A 105 -9.62 7.80 -27.70
N THR A 106 -9.75 8.82 -26.86
CA THR A 106 -8.85 9.97 -26.85
C THR A 106 -7.91 9.88 -25.66
N HIS A 107 -6.63 10.20 -25.88
CA HIS A 107 -5.64 10.28 -24.81
C HIS A 107 -5.85 11.53 -23.94
N VAL A 108 -5.74 11.39 -22.62
CA VAL A 108 -6.00 12.43 -21.60
C VAL A 108 -5.20 13.71 -21.78
N GLU A 109 -4.02 13.65 -22.36
CA GLU A 109 -3.21 14.84 -22.69
C GLU A 109 -3.93 15.85 -23.60
N LEU A 110 -4.92 15.39 -24.37
CA LEU A 110 -5.71 16.27 -25.22
C LEU A 110 -6.85 16.96 -24.46
N ALA A 111 -7.14 16.53 -23.24
CA ALA A 111 -8.17 17.08 -22.36
C ALA A 111 -7.59 17.92 -21.20
N LEU A 112 -6.39 17.59 -20.71
CA LEU A 112 -5.73 18.32 -19.62
C LEU A 112 -5.56 19.81 -19.93
N ASP A 113 -5.78 20.65 -18.90
CA ASP A 113 -5.70 22.11 -18.96
C ASP A 113 -6.66 22.75 -19.99
N ARG A 114 -7.77 22.06 -20.33
CA ARG A 114 -8.79 22.52 -21.29
C ARG A 114 -10.19 22.57 -20.70
N GLU A 115 -10.31 22.69 -19.39
CA GLU A 115 -11.60 22.66 -18.69
C GLU A 115 -12.52 23.79 -19.17
N GLU A 116 -11.98 24.98 -19.49
CA GLU A 116 -12.75 26.10 -20.06
C GLU A 116 -13.26 25.78 -21.46
N GLN A 117 -12.41 25.22 -22.33
CA GLN A 117 -12.82 24.80 -23.66
C GLN A 117 -13.89 23.70 -23.60
N LEU A 118 -13.76 22.73 -22.68
CA LEU A 118 -14.76 21.69 -22.48
C LEU A 118 -16.08 22.25 -21.96
N ARG A 119 -16.03 23.29 -21.10
CA ARG A 119 -17.23 24.05 -20.70
C ARG A 119 -17.91 24.71 -21.88
N ASP A 120 -17.16 25.44 -22.71
CA ASP A 120 -17.70 26.17 -23.86
C ASP A 120 -18.29 25.26 -24.94
N GLN A 121 -17.82 24.01 -25.00
CA GLN A 121 -18.30 23.00 -25.93
C GLN A 121 -19.40 22.12 -25.36
N ASP A 122 -19.82 22.35 -24.11
CA ASP A 122 -20.73 21.47 -23.36
C ASP A 122 -20.28 20.00 -23.39
N ARG A 123 -19.01 19.76 -23.08
CA ARG A 123 -18.39 18.43 -23.03
C ARG A 123 -17.81 18.12 -21.67
N VAL A 124 -17.71 16.83 -21.38
CA VAL A 124 -16.95 16.27 -20.28
C VAL A 124 -16.09 15.13 -20.81
N PHE A 125 -14.84 15.04 -20.35
CA PHE A 125 -13.94 13.95 -20.68
C PHE A 125 -13.95 12.92 -19.56
N ILE A 126 -14.25 11.66 -19.87
CA ILE A 126 -14.38 10.59 -18.87
C ILE A 126 -13.47 9.41 -19.22
N MET A 127 -12.79 8.89 -18.21
CA MET A 127 -11.93 7.70 -18.29
C MET A 127 -12.35 6.66 -17.24
N LEU A 128 -11.83 5.44 -17.36
CA LEU A 128 -11.85 4.48 -16.26
C LEU A 128 -10.71 4.79 -15.28
N ASN A 129 -10.90 4.39 -14.01
CA ASN A 129 -9.91 4.57 -12.94
C ASN A 129 -8.49 4.14 -13.36
N GLY A 130 -7.52 5.05 -13.20
CA GLY A 130 -6.11 4.83 -13.54
C GLY A 130 -5.78 4.75 -15.04
N GLN A 131 -6.75 4.88 -15.95
CA GLN A 131 -6.50 4.86 -17.38
C GLN A 131 -6.03 6.23 -17.91
N ASN A 132 -5.42 6.22 -19.09
CA ASN A 132 -4.99 7.45 -19.78
C ASN A 132 -5.85 7.74 -21.02
N GLU A 133 -6.77 6.85 -21.37
CA GLU A 133 -7.64 6.96 -22.54
C GLU A 133 -9.08 7.02 -22.09
N GLY A 134 -9.85 7.87 -22.76
CA GLY A 134 -11.21 8.20 -22.38
C GLY A 134 -12.07 8.59 -23.58
N ILE A 135 -13.28 9.01 -23.29
CA ILE A 135 -14.27 9.47 -24.27
C ILE A 135 -14.82 10.84 -23.86
N TYR A 136 -15.28 11.60 -24.85
CA TYR A 136 -16.06 12.81 -24.60
C TYR A 136 -17.54 12.49 -24.63
N LEU A 137 -18.25 12.95 -23.60
CA LEU A 137 -19.71 12.92 -23.53
C LEU A 137 -20.26 14.35 -23.53
N PRO A 138 -21.45 14.58 -24.10
CA PRO A 138 -22.14 15.85 -23.95
C PRO A 138 -22.50 16.07 -22.48
N TRP A 139 -22.22 17.26 -21.97
CA TRP A 139 -22.54 17.68 -20.61
C TRP A 139 -22.86 19.17 -20.55
N ILE A 140 -24.16 19.46 -20.58
CA ILE A 140 -24.72 20.79 -20.31
C ILE A 140 -24.98 20.86 -18.81
N TYR A 141 -24.48 21.91 -18.17
CA TYR A 141 -24.67 22.08 -16.73
C TYR A 141 -26.08 22.55 -16.42
N HIS A 142 -26.82 21.69 -15.71
CA HIS A 142 -28.08 22.03 -15.09
C HIS A 142 -27.96 21.89 -13.57
N PRO A 143 -28.18 22.98 -12.81
CA PRO A 143 -28.13 22.89 -11.36
C PRO A 143 -29.23 21.95 -10.86
N SER A 144 -28.90 21.15 -9.83
CA SER A 144 -29.82 20.22 -9.16
C SER A 144 -30.21 18.95 -9.95
N GLU A 145 -29.46 18.60 -11.01
CA GLU A 145 -29.63 17.34 -11.76
C GLU A 145 -28.57 16.28 -11.39
N ASP A 146 -28.18 16.21 -10.11
CA ASP A 146 -27.11 15.30 -9.63
C ASP A 146 -27.41 13.82 -9.91
N ALA A 147 -28.69 13.48 -10.02
CA ALA A 147 -29.16 12.15 -10.41
C ALA A 147 -28.63 11.68 -11.78
N CYS A 148 -28.36 12.61 -12.70
CA CYS A 148 -27.86 12.27 -14.04
C CYS A 148 -26.38 11.90 -14.07
N LEU A 149 -25.64 12.13 -12.98
CA LEU A 149 -24.26 11.67 -12.86
C LEU A 149 -24.15 10.15 -12.95
N LEU A 150 -25.14 9.41 -12.43
CA LEU A 150 -25.14 7.95 -12.49
C LEU A 150 -25.29 7.46 -13.95
N GLU A 151 -26.27 8.00 -14.69
CA GLU A 151 -26.50 7.62 -16.08
C GLU A 151 -25.30 7.98 -16.98
N LEU A 152 -24.72 9.17 -16.75
CA LEU A 152 -23.48 9.60 -17.41
C LEU A 152 -22.33 8.62 -17.13
N ALA A 153 -22.10 8.29 -15.86
CA ALA A 153 -21.03 7.38 -15.45
C ALA A 153 -21.24 5.95 -15.98
N GLN A 154 -22.48 5.46 -16.01
CA GLN A 154 -22.82 4.15 -16.58
C GLN A 154 -22.54 4.12 -18.08
N THR A 155 -22.97 5.16 -18.80
CA THR A 155 -22.74 5.28 -20.24
C THR A 155 -21.25 5.33 -20.55
N ALA A 156 -20.50 6.14 -19.80
CA ALA A 156 -19.06 6.22 -19.93
C ALA A 156 -18.38 4.88 -19.65
N ALA A 157 -18.71 4.22 -18.53
CA ALA A 157 -18.09 2.97 -18.12
C ALA A 157 -18.28 1.88 -19.18
N LEU A 158 -19.52 1.71 -19.67
CA LEU A 158 -19.83 0.72 -20.70
C LEU A 158 -19.16 1.06 -22.03
N GLY A 159 -19.17 2.34 -22.44
CA GLY A 159 -18.49 2.80 -23.65
C GLY A 159 -16.98 2.59 -23.61
N LEU A 160 -16.38 2.63 -22.41
CA LEU A 160 -14.96 2.38 -22.17
C LEU A 160 -14.64 0.88 -21.96
N GLY A 161 -15.62 0.00 -22.10
CA GLY A 161 -15.43 -1.45 -22.02
C GLY A 161 -15.39 -2.02 -20.60
N ALA A 162 -15.92 -1.31 -19.60
CA ALA A 162 -16.10 -1.87 -18.27
C ALA A 162 -17.10 -3.03 -18.28
N ASP A 163 -16.85 -4.03 -17.43
CA ASP A 163 -17.74 -5.18 -17.24
C ASP A 163 -19.14 -4.74 -16.75
N PRO A 164 -20.22 -5.02 -17.49
CA PRO A 164 -21.58 -4.65 -17.11
C PRO A 164 -22.00 -5.15 -15.72
N ASP A 165 -21.55 -6.34 -15.31
CA ASP A 165 -21.89 -6.90 -14.00
C ASP A 165 -21.25 -6.10 -12.87
N ARG A 166 -20.07 -5.52 -13.11
CA ARG A 166 -19.40 -4.62 -12.17
C ARG A 166 -20.00 -3.23 -12.15
N VAL A 167 -20.45 -2.73 -13.31
CA VAL A 167 -21.16 -1.45 -13.42
C VAL A 167 -22.47 -1.48 -12.62
N ALA A 168 -23.18 -2.61 -12.64
CA ALA A 168 -24.44 -2.80 -11.91
C ALA A 168 -24.30 -2.72 -10.38
N ASN A 169 -23.11 -2.99 -9.83
CA ASN A 169 -22.86 -2.91 -8.38
C ASN A 169 -22.77 -1.46 -7.86
N GLY A 170 -22.60 -0.50 -8.76
CA GLY A 170 -22.54 0.92 -8.45
C GLY A 170 -21.24 1.58 -8.89
N LEU A 171 -21.30 2.89 -9.06
CA LEU A 171 -20.24 3.71 -9.62
C LEU A 171 -19.94 4.91 -8.74
N LYS A 172 -18.73 5.43 -8.86
CA LYS A 172 -18.30 6.72 -8.30
C LYS A 172 -17.59 7.52 -9.38
N LEU A 173 -17.67 8.85 -9.29
CA LEU A 173 -16.88 9.75 -10.12
C LEU A 173 -15.81 10.43 -9.28
N PHE A 174 -14.62 10.56 -9.86
CA PHE A 174 -13.48 11.23 -9.26
C PHE A 174 -12.83 12.18 -10.25
N SER A 175 -12.35 13.33 -9.78
CA SER A 175 -11.58 14.27 -10.60
C SER A 175 -10.22 13.68 -11.00
N ILE A 176 -9.49 14.38 -11.87
CA ILE A 176 -8.11 14.04 -12.24
C ILE A 176 -7.14 13.99 -11.03
N ASP A 177 -7.49 14.69 -9.95
CA ASP A 177 -6.71 14.78 -8.71
C ASP A 177 -7.12 13.74 -7.64
N GLY A 178 -8.01 12.83 -8.00
CA GLY A 178 -8.51 11.79 -7.09
C GLY A 178 -9.41 12.33 -5.99
N LEU A 179 -10.16 13.41 -6.27
CA LEU A 179 -11.19 13.93 -5.38
C LEU A 179 -12.57 13.45 -5.85
N PRO A 180 -13.48 13.05 -4.93
CA PRO A 180 -14.81 12.60 -5.31
C PRO A 180 -15.60 13.73 -5.97
N ILE A 181 -16.36 13.39 -7.01
CA ILE A 181 -17.33 14.26 -7.68
C ILE A 181 -18.71 13.70 -7.34
N MET A 182 -19.45 14.43 -6.51
CA MET A 182 -20.76 14.06 -5.99
C MET A 182 -21.89 14.91 -6.57
N THR A 183 -21.55 16.07 -7.14
CA THR A 183 -22.51 17.05 -7.64
C THR A 183 -22.23 17.47 -9.09
N THR A 184 -23.27 17.91 -9.78
CA THR A 184 -23.20 18.49 -11.12
C THR A 184 -22.30 19.73 -11.17
N GLU A 185 -22.26 20.52 -10.09
CA GLU A 185 -21.39 21.69 -9.96
C GLU A 185 -19.90 21.28 -9.93
N GLU A 186 -19.53 20.28 -9.14
CA GLU A 186 -18.17 19.75 -9.12
C GLU A 186 -17.76 19.22 -10.50
N LEU A 187 -18.63 18.46 -11.18
CA LEU A 187 -18.34 17.99 -12.53
C LEU A 187 -18.21 19.15 -13.54
N HIS A 188 -19.05 20.17 -13.42
CA HIS A 188 -18.99 21.37 -14.26
C HIS A 188 -17.66 22.13 -14.12
N LEU A 189 -17.12 22.18 -12.89
CA LEU A 189 -15.83 22.83 -12.60
C LEU A 189 -14.65 22.00 -13.10
N HIS A 190 -14.67 20.68 -12.88
CA HIS A 190 -13.53 19.81 -13.21
C HIS A 190 -13.47 19.39 -14.68
N ARG A 191 -14.62 19.09 -15.33
CA ARG A 191 -14.75 18.61 -16.72
C ARG A 191 -13.95 17.37 -17.14
N ILE A 192 -13.05 16.87 -16.29
CA ILE A 192 -12.30 15.64 -16.45
C ILE A 192 -12.62 14.74 -15.26
N ALA A 193 -13.17 13.56 -15.53
CA ALA A 193 -13.57 12.63 -14.50
C ALA A 193 -13.14 11.19 -14.78
N HIS A 194 -13.01 10.41 -13.70
CA HIS A 194 -12.75 8.98 -13.74
C HIS A 194 -13.94 8.25 -13.14
N VAL A 195 -14.38 7.20 -13.81
CA VAL A 195 -15.34 6.26 -13.24
C VAL A 195 -14.58 5.21 -12.44
N LEU A 196 -14.94 5.08 -11.17
CA LEU A 196 -14.52 4.00 -10.30
C LEU A 196 -15.68 3.01 -10.15
N LEU A 197 -15.40 1.75 -10.46
CA LEU A 197 -16.33 0.64 -10.24
C LEU A 197 -16.36 0.25 -8.76
N ASP A 198 -17.41 -0.44 -8.34
CA ASP A 198 -17.49 -0.96 -6.98
C ASP A 198 -16.25 -1.78 -6.58
N GLY A 199 -15.85 -1.61 -5.32
CA GLY A 199 -14.66 -2.20 -4.71
C GLY A 199 -13.31 -1.63 -5.18
N GLN A 200 -13.27 -0.70 -6.14
CA GLN A 200 -12.00 -0.09 -6.56
C GLN A 200 -11.51 0.99 -5.59
N LEU A 201 -10.18 1.02 -5.38
CA LEU A 201 -9.47 2.15 -4.80
C LEU A 201 -8.97 3.07 -5.91
N TRP A 202 -8.78 4.35 -5.59
CA TRP A 202 -8.20 5.31 -6.54
C TRP A 202 -6.85 4.85 -7.07
N VAL A 203 -6.65 4.98 -8.38
CA VAL A 203 -5.36 4.78 -9.03
C VAL A 203 -5.04 6.01 -9.86
N TRP A 204 -3.88 6.62 -9.59
CA TRP A 204 -3.40 7.75 -10.38
C TRP A 204 -3.25 7.38 -11.87
N PRO A 205 -3.83 8.15 -12.80
CA PRO A 205 -3.53 7.98 -14.22
C PRO A 205 -2.07 8.32 -14.47
N GLY A 206 -1.40 7.55 -15.31
CA GLY A 206 0.02 7.76 -15.62
C GLY A 206 0.26 8.97 -16.51
N VAL A 207 -0.75 9.35 -17.31
CA VAL A 207 -0.71 10.35 -18.39
C VAL A 207 0.37 10.01 -19.42
N LYS A 208 1.63 10.30 -19.14
CA LYS A 208 2.79 9.87 -19.94
C LYS A 208 4.03 9.75 -19.06
N VAL A 209 5.05 9.06 -19.55
CA VAL A 209 6.37 9.09 -18.90
C VAL A 209 6.88 10.54 -18.86
N ALA A 210 7.49 10.92 -17.74
CA ALA A 210 7.91 12.27 -17.40
C ALA A 210 6.79 13.32 -17.22
N TYR A 211 5.52 12.90 -17.13
CA TYR A 211 4.46 13.77 -16.64
C TYR A 211 4.71 14.13 -15.16
N VAL A 212 4.56 15.40 -14.82
CA VAL A 212 4.79 15.95 -13.48
C VAL A 212 3.49 16.54 -12.94
N ARG A 213 3.20 16.29 -11.66
CA ARG A 213 2.08 16.90 -10.93
C ARG A 213 2.48 17.21 -9.49
N GLU A 214 1.81 18.18 -8.89
CA GLU A 214 1.97 18.52 -7.48
C GLU A 214 0.85 17.90 -6.66
N VAL A 215 1.19 17.13 -5.62
CA VAL A 215 0.21 16.48 -4.74
C VAL A 215 0.64 16.67 -3.30
N ASP A 216 -0.18 17.37 -2.51
CA ASP A 216 0.05 17.58 -1.07
C ASP A 216 1.48 18.08 -0.73
N GLY A 217 2.03 18.97 -1.57
CA GLY A 217 3.38 19.54 -1.41
C GLY A 217 4.53 18.65 -1.92
N CYS A 218 4.21 17.53 -2.55
CA CYS A 218 5.18 16.65 -3.21
C CYS A 218 5.11 16.79 -4.73
N THR A 219 6.28 16.80 -5.38
CA THR A 219 6.38 16.70 -6.84
C THR A 219 6.37 15.22 -7.23
N VAL A 220 5.32 14.81 -7.94
CA VAL A 220 5.11 13.43 -8.40
C VAL A 220 5.38 13.33 -9.90
N THR A 221 6.35 12.50 -10.29
CA THR A 221 6.73 12.31 -11.70
C THR A 221 6.50 10.87 -12.15
N THR A 222 5.78 10.68 -13.26
CA THR A 222 5.60 9.35 -13.88
C THR A 222 6.91 8.84 -14.47
N ARG A 223 7.35 7.64 -14.07
CA ARG A 223 8.55 6.95 -14.59
C ARG A 223 8.23 5.78 -15.50
N SER A 224 7.13 5.08 -15.25
CA SER A 224 6.68 3.97 -16.08
C SER A 224 5.15 3.94 -16.11
N LEU A 225 4.59 3.39 -17.18
CA LEU A 225 3.15 3.14 -17.33
C LEU A 225 2.78 1.66 -17.10
N HIS A 226 3.74 0.74 -17.28
CA HIS A 226 3.56 -0.71 -17.15
C HIS A 226 4.79 -1.35 -16.48
N PRO A 227 4.78 -1.57 -15.14
CA PRO A 227 3.77 -1.10 -14.18
C PRO A 227 3.77 0.43 -14.05
N LYS A 228 2.73 1.00 -13.44
CA LYS A 228 2.74 2.43 -13.11
C LYS A 228 3.75 2.67 -12.00
N VAL A 229 4.74 3.51 -12.28
CA VAL A 229 5.79 3.87 -11.33
C VAL A 229 5.88 5.37 -11.28
N PHE A 230 5.90 5.93 -10.07
CA PHE A 230 6.05 7.35 -9.82
C PHE A 230 7.24 7.60 -8.92
N THR A 231 8.02 8.67 -9.17
CA THR A 231 8.92 9.24 -8.17
C THR A 231 8.21 10.34 -7.43
N VAL A 232 8.44 10.44 -6.12
CA VAL A 232 7.84 11.43 -5.24
C VAL A 232 8.96 12.19 -4.56
N GLU A 233 9.10 13.46 -4.89
CA GLU A 233 10.09 14.36 -4.31
C GLU A 233 9.44 15.21 -3.22
N GLY A 234 10.14 15.43 -2.10
CA GLY A 234 9.63 16.21 -0.98
C GLY A 234 8.74 15.45 0.01
N PHE A 235 8.63 14.13 -0.08
CA PHE A 235 7.76 13.33 0.81
C PHE A 235 8.20 13.37 2.28
N PHE A 236 9.52 13.37 2.53
CA PHE A 236 10.11 13.45 3.87
C PHE A 236 11.43 14.23 3.84
N SER A 237 11.83 14.78 4.97
CA SER A 237 13.10 15.52 5.11
C SER A 237 14.26 14.61 5.49
N GLN A 238 15.49 15.12 5.38
CA GLN A 238 16.68 14.39 5.84
C GLN A 238 16.63 14.13 7.36
N GLU A 239 16.13 15.08 8.13
CA GLU A 239 15.96 14.95 9.58
C GLU A 239 14.98 13.83 9.93
N GLU A 240 13.88 13.71 9.16
CA GLU A 240 12.94 12.60 9.33
C GLU A 240 13.57 11.26 8.94
N ALA A 241 14.38 11.22 7.87
CA ALA A 241 15.12 10.03 7.47
C ALA A 241 16.08 9.56 8.57
N ASP A 242 16.84 10.49 9.16
CA ASP A 242 17.77 10.20 10.25
C ASP A 242 17.03 9.72 11.50
N ALA A 243 15.86 10.29 11.80
CA ALA A 243 15.01 9.86 12.91
C ALA A 243 14.49 8.42 12.72
N ILE A 244 14.02 8.06 11.52
CA ILE A 244 13.60 6.68 11.19
C ILE A 244 14.75 5.70 11.42
N ILE A 245 15.96 6.05 10.96
CA ILE A 245 17.15 5.22 11.16
C ILE A 245 17.45 5.07 12.64
N ALA A 246 17.45 6.17 13.40
CA ALA A 246 17.75 6.16 14.83
C ALA A 246 16.74 5.32 15.63
N GLU A 247 15.46 5.35 15.29
CA GLU A 247 14.41 4.56 15.94
C GLU A 247 14.53 3.06 15.63
N GLY A 248 14.89 2.69 14.40
CA GLY A 248 14.88 1.29 13.97
C GLY A 248 16.21 0.54 14.07
N VAL A 249 17.36 1.22 14.12
CA VAL A 249 18.67 0.59 13.92
C VAL A 249 19.03 -0.47 14.97
N ASP A 250 18.66 -0.24 16.23
CA ASP A 250 18.96 -1.17 17.34
C ASP A 250 18.01 -2.38 17.37
N HIS A 251 16.96 -2.37 16.54
CA HIS A 251 15.94 -3.42 16.45
C HIS A 251 16.08 -4.27 15.17
N LEU A 252 17.12 -4.03 14.37
CA LEU A 252 17.34 -4.75 13.12
C LEU A 252 17.62 -6.24 13.36
N SER A 253 16.75 -7.11 12.84
CA SER A 253 16.96 -8.54 12.75
C SER A 253 17.14 -8.97 11.30
N ARG A 254 17.57 -10.21 11.08
CA ARG A 254 17.61 -10.78 9.72
C ARG A 254 16.21 -10.67 9.10
N SER A 255 16.12 -10.21 7.85
CA SER A 255 14.80 -10.05 7.22
C SER A 255 14.19 -11.40 6.90
N PRO A 256 12.93 -11.65 7.33
CA PRO A 256 12.23 -12.87 6.98
C PRO A 256 11.73 -12.84 5.53
N VAL A 257 11.41 -14.01 5.01
CA VAL A 257 10.68 -14.24 3.77
C VAL A 257 9.49 -15.13 4.09
N ASP A 258 8.30 -14.69 3.70
CA ASP A 258 7.08 -15.48 3.81
C ASP A 258 7.00 -16.41 2.58
N SER A 259 7.66 -17.56 2.68
CA SER A 259 7.67 -18.61 1.64
C SER A 259 7.39 -19.96 2.27
N SER A 260 6.53 -20.75 1.63
CA SER A 260 6.27 -22.14 2.00
C SER A 260 7.51 -23.03 1.88
N GLU A 261 8.56 -22.57 1.19
CA GLU A 261 9.80 -23.30 0.97
C GLU A 261 10.84 -23.12 2.09
N THR A 262 10.59 -22.21 3.06
CA THR A 262 11.52 -21.93 4.17
C THR A 262 10.89 -22.22 5.52
N GLU A 263 11.31 -23.32 6.14
CA GLU A 263 10.84 -23.74 7.47
C GLU A 263 11.29 -22.79 8.60
N ASP A 264 12.38 -22.04 8.40
CA ASP A 264 12.92 -21.07 9.36
C ASP A 264 12.59 -19.60 9.02
N GLY A 265 11.86 -19.36 7.93
CA GLY A 265 11.47 -18.02 7.46
C GLY A 265 12.61 -17.20 6.85
N TYR A 266 13.77 -17.81 6.52
CA TYR A 266 14.89 -17.10 5.90
C TYR A 266 15.23 -17.69 4.53
N HIS A 267 15.20 -16.86 3.49
CA HIS A 267 15.57 -17.28 2.13
C HIS A 267 16.85 -16.59 1.65
N ALA A 268 17.62 -17.27 0.79
CA ALA A 268 18.81 -16.71 0.15
C ALA A 268 18.51 -15.51 -0.77
N ASP A 269 17.23 -15.27 -1.07
CA ASP A 269 16.79 -14.22 -1.98
C ASP A 269 16.58 -12.87 -1.32
N ARG A 270 16.46 -12.83 0.02
CA ARG A 270 16.40 -11.59 0.80
C ARG A 270 17.49 -11.62 1.86
N THR A 271 18.53 -10.81 1.65
CA THR A 271 19.73 -10.85 2.48
C THR A 271 19.95 -9.61 3.36
N SER A 272 18.92 -8.77 3.48
CA SER A 272 18.91 -7.57 4.32
C SER A 272 18.60 -7.84 5.79
N TYR A 273 18.73 -6.79 6.59
CA TYR A 273 18.19 -6.70 7.93
C TYR A 273 16.98 -5.77 7.96
N THR A 274 16.00 -6.05 8.81
CA THR A 274 14.79 -5.24 8.91
C THR A 274 14.31 -5.09 10.35
N ALA A 275 13.62 -3.99 10.60
CA ALA A 275 12.85 -3.74 11.81
C ALA A 275 11.54 -3.06 11.40
N PHE A 276 10.43 -3.46 12.02
CA PHE A 276 9.23 -2.65 12.01
C PHE A 276 9.32 -1.65 13.16
N LEU A 277 9.09 -0.37 12.87
CA LEU A 277 9.11 0.67 13.90
C LEU A 277 7.83 0.59 14.74
N ASP A 278 7.95 1.01 15.99
CA ASP A 278 6.84 1.02 16.94
C ASP A 278 5.76 2.03 16.53
N ASP A 279 4.55 1.78 17.00
CA ASP A 279 3.43 2.69 16.79
C ASP A 279 3.63 3.96 17.63
N SER A 280 3.83 5.09 16.97
CA SER A 280 4.13 6.38 17.58
C SER A 280 3.46 7.51 16.79
N HIS A 281 3.39 8.71 17.36
CA HIS A 281 2.88 9.87 16.59
C HIS A 281 3.69 10.09 15.31
N PHE A 282 5.00 9.85 15.38
CA PHE A 282 5.91 9.96 14.25
C PHE A 282 5.58 8.94 13.15
N THR A 283 5.52 7.64 13.47
CA THR A 283 5.22 6.62 12.45
C THR A 283 3.78 6.71 11.93
N ARG A 284 2.81 7.15 12.76
CA ARG A 284 1.44 7.40 12.33
C ARG A 284 1.30 8.57 11.37
N ASP A 285 2.09 9.62 11.52
CA ASP A 285 2.10 10.76 10.58
C ASP A 285 2.46 10.31 9.16
N PHE A 286 3.46 9.43 9.02
CA PHE A 286 3.82 8.83 7.73
C PHE A 286 2.69 8.02 7.11
N ARG A 287 1.92 7.30 7.93
CA ARG A 287 0.74 6.55 7.45
C ARG A 287 -0.33 7.48 6.90
N VAL A 288 -0.56 8.60 7.57
CA VAL A 288 -1.49 9.64 7.13
C VAL A 288 -1.00 10.33 5.84
N ARG A 289 0.29 10.70 5.75
CA ARG A 289 0.86 11.30 4.53
C ARG A 289 0.81 10.33 3.35
N SER A 290 1.18 9.07 3.58
CA SER A 290 1.16 8.02 2.55
C SER A 290 -0.24 7.77 2.02
N SER A 291 -1.25 7.68 2.90
CA SER A 291 -2.64 7.48 2.47
C SER A 291 -3.18 8.67 1.69
N ARG A 292 -2.85 9.91 2.10
CA ARG A 292 -3.26 11.12 1.38
C ARG A 292 -2.66 11.21 -0.03
N LEU A 293 -1.35 10.95 -0.14
CA LEU A 293 -0.63 10.94 -1.41
C LEU A 293 -1.17 9.89 -2.38
N ALA A 294 -1.48 8.69 -1.87
CA ALA A 294 -2.08 7.61 -2.65
C ALA A 294 -3.61 7.73 -2.81
N ARG A 295 -4.24 8.77 -2.21
CA ARG A 295 -5.70 8.94 -2.11
C ARG A 295 -6.42 7.69 -1.59
N LEU A 296 -5.80 7.00 -0.65
CA LEU A 296 -6.40 5.88 0.06
C LEU A 296 -7.47 6.39 1.02
N PRO A 297 -8.58 5.64 1.21
CA PRO A 297 -9.70 6.10 2.03
C PRO A 297 -9.38 6.11 3.54
N SER A 298 -8.29 5.49 3.98
CA SER A 298 -7.87 5.49 5.38
C SER A 298 -6.37 5.26 5.51
N PRO A 299 -5.69 5.88 6.49
CA PRO A 299 -4.34 5.50 6.89
C PRO A 299 -4.19 4.02 7.28
N SER A 300 -5.27 3.35 7.68
CA SER A 300 -5.25 1.92 8.02
C SER A 300 -4.91 0.99 6.85
N TYR A 301 -4.94 1.49 5.60
CA TYR A 301 -4.53 0.74 4.41
C TYR A 301 -3.00 0.66 4.28
N THR A 302 -2.27 1.45 5.07
CA THR A 302 -0.81 1.41 5.14
C THR A 302 -0.39 0.56 6.33
N GLU A 303 0.55 -0.36 6.09
CA GLU A 303 1.18 -1.16 7.15
C GLU A 303 2.09 -0.29 8.03
N ASN A 304 2.63 -0.89 9.09
CA ASN A 304 3.62 -0.21 9.92
C ASN A 304 4.90 0.05 9.12
N MET A 305 5.61 1.13 9.48
CA MET A 305 6.84 1.50 8.81
C MET A 305 7.91 0.41 9.00
N GLN A 306 8.45 -0.08 7.87
CA GLN A 306 9.52 -1.05 7.85
C GLN A 306 10.84 -0.38 7.48
N LEU A 307 11.81 -0.37 8.39
CA LEU A 307 13.19 -0.03 8.07
C LEU A 307 13.89 -1.27 7.49
N VAL A 308 14.56 -1.10 6.36
CA VAL A 308 15.36 -2.16 5.73
C VAL A 308 16.77 -1.65 5.47
N ARG A 309 17.78 -2.41 5.92
CA ARG A 309 19.20 -2.12 5.74
C ARG A 309 19.86 -3.18 4.88
N TYR A 310 20.58 -2.71 3.86
CA TYR A 310 21.47 -3.52 3.02
C TYR A 310 22.92 -3.11 3.27
N GLU A 311 23.76 -4.07 3.64
CA GLU A 311 25.21 -3.91 3.67
C GLU A 311 25.82 -4.25 2.31
N THR A 312 27.12 -3.98 2.16
CA THR A 312 27.85 -4.32 0.93
C THR A 312 27.70 -5.80 0.59
N GLY A 313 27.17 -6.09 -0.60
CA GLY A 313 26.94 -7.45 -1.08
C GLY A 313 25.58 -8.05 -0.70
N GLN A 314 24.76 -7.38 0.11
CA GLN A 314 23.38 -7.79 0.35
C GLN A 314 22.45 -7.29 -0.76
N PHE A 315 21.38 -8.03 -0.99
CA PHE A 315 20.42 -7.81 -2.07
C PHE A 315 19.05 -8.39 -1.70
N TYR A 316 18.05 -7.96 -2.47
CA TYR A 316 16.76 -8.63 -2.58
C TYR A 316 16.54 -8.95 -4.06
N ARG A 317 16.30 -10.22 -4.39
CA ARG A 317 15.91 -10.59 -5.76
C ARG A 317 14.57 -9.97 -6.13
N ASN A 318 14.34 -9.89 -7.44
CA ASN A 318 13.06 -9.44 -8.00
C ASN A 318 11.92 -10.29 -7.43
N HIS A 319 10.87 -9.63 -6.96
CA HIS A 319 9.67 -10.22 -6.39
C HIS A 319 8.50 -9.25 -6.60
N GLU A 320 7.30 -9.74 -6.30
CA GLU A 320 6.07 -8.96 -6.28
C GLU A 320 5.70 -8.68 -4.82
N ASP A 321 5.27 -7.46 -4.51
CA ASP A 321 4.90 -7.06 -3.15
C ASP A 321 3.51 -7.55 -2.74
N TYR A 322 2.72 -8.03 -3.70
CA TYR A 322 1.43 -8.66 -3.42
C TYR A 322 1.61 -10.17 -3.18
N PHE A 323 0.65 -10.74 -2.48
CA PHE A 323 0.54 -12.18 -2.29
C PHE A 323 -0.40 -12.73 -3.36
N GLU A 324 0.03 -13.75 -4.13
CA GLU A 324 -0.79 -14.41 -5.16
C GLU A 324 -2.10 -14.94 -4.57
N SER A 325 -2.02 -15.48 -3.35
CA SER A 325 -3.16 -15.68 -2.47
C SER A 325 -2.63 -15.78 -1.04
N LYS A 326 -3.28 -15.12 -0.09
CA LYS A 326 -3.24 -15.60 1.30
C LYS A 326 -4.33 -16.67 1.39
N GLU A 327 -4.04 -17.81 2.00
CA GLU A 327 -5.09 -18.72 2.45
C GLU A 327 -5.94 -18.00 3.51
N PHE A 328 -6.93 -17.23 3.06
CA PHE A 328 -7.91 -16.58 3.94
C PHE A 328 -8.93 -17.58 4.48
N VAL A 329 -9.07 -18.71 3.79
CA VAL A 329 -9.72 -19.89 4.34
C VAL A 329 -8.65 -20.54 5.21
N PRO A 330 -8.71 -20.41 6.56
CA PRO A 330 -7.84 -21.24 7.38
C PRO A 330 -8.04 -22.67 6.90
N ASN A 331 -6.94 -23.42 6.75
CA ASN A 331 -6.97 -24.87 6.67
C ASN A 331 -8.08 -25.34 7.63
N ILE A 332 -9.03 -26.16 7.16
CA ILE A 332 -10.39 -26.41 7.72
C ILE A 332 -10.34 -27.09 9.11
N ALA A 333 -9.37 -26.71 9.92
CA ALA A 333 -9.30 -26.73 11.36
C ALA A 333 -9.49 -25.31 11.94
N LEU A 334 -10.43 -24.51 11.39
CA LEU A 334 -11.35 -23.83 12.31
C LEU A 334 -11.96 -24.96 13.14
N SER A 335 -11.32 -25.27 14.26
CA SER A 335 -11.72 -26.41 15.09
C SER A 335 -13.22 -26.27 15.34
N ALA A 336 -13.98 -27.35 15.19
CA ALA A 336 -15.42 -27.34 15.48
C ALA A 336 -15.72 -26.57 16.77
N ASN A 337 -14.81 -26.66 17.75
CA ASN A 337 -14.78 -25.94 19.02
C ASN A 337 -14.82 -24.40 18.91
N GLN A 338 -14.11 -23.77 17.97
CA GLN A 338 -14.13 -22.30 17.78
C GLN A 338 -15.44 -21.82 17.17
N PHE A 339 -15.96 -22.56 16.19
CA PHE A 339 -17.27 -22.28 15.60
C PHE A 339 -18.40 -22.56 16.60
N GLU A 340 -18.26 -23.61 17.42
CA GLU A 340 -19.11 -23.90 18.58
C GLU A 340 -19.12 -22.73 19.56
N ALA A 341 -17.95 -22.26 19.99
CA ALA A 341 -17.83 -21.13 20.92
C ALA A 341 -18.45 -19.84 20.35
N TRP A 342 -18.26 -19.58 19.05
CA TRP A 342 -18.87 -18.43 18.39
C TRP A 342 -20.40 -18.54 18.33
N ILE A 343 -20.93 -19.73 17.98
CA ILE A 343 -22.37 -20.01 17.98
C ILE A 343 -22.96 -19.82 19.38
N GLU A 344 -22.33 -20.38 20.41
CA GLU A 344 -22.80 -20.26 21.80
C GLU A 344 -22.82 -18.79 22.24
N TRP A 345 -21.77 -18.05 21.95
CA TRP A 345 -21.70 -16.61 22.23
C TRP A 345 -22.80 -15.84 21.50
N ALA A 346 -22.99 -16.08 20.20
CA ALA A 346 -23.97 -15.37 19.38
C ALA A 346 -25.40 -15.63 19.86
N SER A 347 -25.73 -16.89 20.14
CA SER A 347 -27.05 -17.28 20.67
C SER A 347 -27.30 -16.68 22.05
N SER A 348 -26.29 -16.67 22.93
CA SER A 348 -26.38 -16.01 24.24
C SER A 348 -26.65 -14.51 24.12
N LYS A 349 -26.02 -13.83 23.14
CA LYS A 349 -26.24 -12.40 22.90
C LYS A 349 -27.64 -12.11 22.35
N ILE A 350 -28.15 -12.97 21.47
CA ILE A 350 -29.53 -12.86 20.99
C ILE A 350 -30.52 -13.03 22.14
N GLU A 351 -30.34 -14.05 22.98
CA GLU A 351 -31.19 -14.24 24.16
C GLU A 351 -31.10 -13.07 25.15
N GLU A 352 -29.91 -12.50 25.35
CA GLU A 352 -29.71 -11.30 26.16
C GLU A 352 -30.49 -10.10 25.60
N LEU A 353 -30.44 -9.88 24.28
CA LEU A 353 -31.15 -8.80 23.60
C LEU A 353 -32.67 -8.97 23.70
N CYS A 354 -33.20 -10.16 23.39
CA CYS A 354 -34.63 -10.45 23.53
C CYS A 354 -35.12 -10.25 24.97
N ARG A 355 -34.34 -10.70 25.96
CA ARG A 355 -34.67 -10.52 27.38
C ARG A 355 -34.70 -9.06 27.81
N LYS A 356 -33.79 -8.22 27.31
CA LYS A 356 -33.68 -6.81 27.70
C LYS A 356 -34.67 -5.90 26.96
N HIS A 357 -34.97 -6.19 25.71
CA HIS A 357 -35.65 -5.27 24.80
C HIS A 357 -36.94 -5.84 24.18
N GLY A 358 -37.30 -7.08 24.50
CA GLY A 358 -38.42 -7.81 23.92
C GLY A 358 -38.06 -8.45 22.58
N ASP A 359 -38.83 -9.46 22.17
CA ASP A 359 -38.51 -10.30 21.00
C ASP A 359 -38.55 -9.51 19.67
N ASN A 360 -39.29 -8.41 19.62
CA ASN A 360 -39.48 -7.61 18.39
C ASN A 360 -38.20 -6.92 17.87
N ILE A 361 -37.12 -6.88 18.66
CA ILE A 361 -35.86 -6.24 18.24
C ILE A 361 -34.97 -7.16 17.40
N VAL A 362 -35.19 -8.48 17.48
CA VAL A 362 -34.45 -9.48 16.72
C VAL A 362 -35.40 -10.07 15.67
N PRO A 363 -35.02 -10.14 14.38
CA PRO A 363 -35.86 -10.78 13.36
C PRO A 363 -36.20 -12.22 13.74
N ALA A 364 -37.45 -12.65 13.50
CA ALA A 364 -37.97 -13.95 13.94
C ALA A 364 -37.11 -15.16 13.53
N VAL A 365 -36.43 -15.07 12.38
CA VAL A 365 -35.52 -16.13 11.91
C VAL A 365 -34.31 -16.36 12.83
N PHE A 366 -33.90 -15.33 13.58
CA PHE A 366 -32.78 -15.38 14.53
C PHE A 366 -33.24 -15.52 15.98
N GLN A 367 -34.52 -15.49 16.29
CA GLN A 367 -35.02 -15.67 17.66
C GLN A 367 -34.94 -17.14 18.10
N PRO A 368 -35.00 -17.46 19.41
CA PRO A 368 -35.05 -18.84 19.89
C PRO A 368 -36.09 -19.71 19.16
N GLY A 369 -35.63 -20.75 18.45
CA GLY A 369 -36.47 -21.65 17.63
C GLY A 369 -36.64 -21.23 16.17
N GLY A 370 -36.10 -20.08 15.77
CA GLY A 370 -36.02 -19.63 14.38
C GLY A 370 -35.02 -20.45 13.55
N ALA A 371 -35.20 -20.43 12.22
CA ALA A 371 -34.41 -21.24 11.29
C ALA A 371 -32.90 -20.92 11.31
N MET A 372 -32.52 -19.74 11.77
CA MET A 372 -31.14 -19.24 11.85
C MET A 372 -30.68 -19.02 13.31
N PHE A 373 -31.42 -19.55 14.29
CA PHE A 373 -31.00 -19.55 15.69
C PHE A 373 -30.26 -20.84 16.00
N PHE A 374 -29.07 -20.73 16.62
CA PHE A 374 -28.14 -21.84 16.75
C PHE A 374 -27.96 -22.24 18.22
N PRO A 375 -28.83 -23.10 18.79
CA PRO A 375 -28.80 -23.39 20.23
C PRO A 375 -27.58 -24.21 20.67
N THR A 376 -27.02 -25.06 19.80
CA THR A 376 -25.73 -25.78 19.97
C THR A 376 -25.31 -26.43 18.63
N PHE A 377 -24.01 -26.66 18.40
CA PHE A 377 -23.49 -27.28 17.16
C PHE A 377 -24.02 -28.69 16.89
N LYS A 378 -24.38 -29.46 17.93
CA LYS A 378 -24.99 -30.79 17.78
C LYS A 378 -26.33 -30.79 17.02
N ALA A 379 -27.03 -29.64 16.95
CA ALA A 379 -28.27 -29.54 16.18
C ALA A 379 -28.04 -29.51 14.65
N GLN A 380 -26.84 -29.16 14.18
CA GLN A 380 -26.52 -29.01 12.75
C GLN A 380 -26.19 -30.32 12.01
N GLN A 381 -25.93 -31.45 12.70
CA GLN A 381 -25.76 -32.73 11.99
C GLN A 381 -27.03 -33.17 11.23
N ARG A 382 -28.21 -32.60 11.53
CA ARG A 382 -29.45 -32.83 10.78
C ARG A 382 -29.57 -32.02 9.49
N PHE A 383 -28.78 -30.95 9.30
CA PHE A 383 -28.88 -30.08 8.12
C PHE A 383 -27.96 -30.48 6.95
N LYS A 384 -26.99 -31.37 7.17
CA LYS A 384 -26.08 -31.87 6.12
C LYS A 384 -26.65 -32.97 5.22
N MET A 385 -27.95 -33.29 5.30
CA MET A 385 -28.53 -34.38 4.50
C MET A 385 -29.31 -33.94 3.26
N HIS A 386 -29.43 -32.64 2.96
CA HIS A 386 -30.00 -32.13 1.70
C HIS A 386 -29.32 -30.83 1.24
N CYS A 387 -28.10 -30.94 0.73
CA CYS A 387 -27.51 -30.06 -0.28
C CYS A 387 -26.66 -30.93 -1.19
#